data_AF-A0A972U712-F1
#
_entry.id   AF-A0A972U712-F1
#
_cell.length_a   1.000
_cell.length_b   1.000
_cell.length_c   1.000
_cell.angle_alpha   90.00
_cell.angle_beta   90.00
_cell.angle_gamma   90.00
#
_symmetry.space_group_name_H-M   'P 1'
#
loop_
_entity.id
_entity.type
_entity.pdbx_description
1 polymer ?
#
loop_
_entity_poly.entity_id
_entity_poly.type
_entity_poly.pdbx_seq_one_letter_code
_entity_poly.pdbx_strand_id
1 'polypeptide(L)'
;MMKVFTKVALTLVIAANISLLGFIAQMGGLLQLPLMLMVIAYPIALVAALAWPIQYWKKNGWNSFAPLAILIVGGILLIPSYWTGHKLRDSIFWRHLPKYQAVVGRITDGTIPITNSFEVLQLSRSEAPRSYRVFVYRQTNDILAVVFLTGGAFPVKHSGYMYYSGDRVEKTSAARRAWPRGDMITNHWYEIGD
;
A
#
# COMPACT_ATOMS: atom_id res chain seq x y z
N MET A 1 -31.30 -9.23 20.01
CA MET A 1 -29.88 -9.04 20.44
C MET A 1 -28.90 -9.81 19.56
N MET A 2 -28.88 -11.15 19.57
CA MET A 2 -27.95 -11.97 18.76
C MET A 2 -27.90 -11.61 17.25
N LYS A 3 -29.06 -11.38 16.62
CA LYS A 3 -29.14 -10.93 15.21
C LYS A 3 -28.41 -9.61 14.96
N VAL A 4 -28.39 -8.69 15.94
CA VAL A 4 -27.69 -7.40 15.83
C VAL A 4 -26.19 -7.63 15.87
N PHE A 5 -25.68 -8.40 16.84
CA PHE A 5 -24.25 -8.72 16.95
C PHE A 5 -23.71 -9.46 15.73
N THR A 6 -24.47 -10.39 15.19
CA THR A 6 -24.12 -11.12 13.96
C THR A 6 -23.96 -10.16 12.78
N LYS A 7 -24.88 -9.20 12.63
CA LYS A 7 -24.80 -8.15 11.61
C LYS A 7 -23.60 -7.24 11.82
N VAL A 8 -23.34 -6.81 13.06
CA VAL A 8 -22.17 -5.98 13.39
C VAL A 8 -20.86 -6.70 13.06
N ALA A 9 -20.73 -7.97 13.43
CA ALA A 9 -19.56 -8.80 13.10
C ALA A 9 -19.36 -8.89 11.58
N LEU A 10 -20.42 -9.15 10.83
CA LEU A 10 -20.37 -9.24 9.36
C LEU A 10 -19.95 -7.89 8.73
N THR A 11 -20.56 -6.78 9.15
CA THR A 11 -20.20 -5.45 8.67
C THR A 11 -18.73 -5.13 8.94
N LEU A 12 -18.23 -5.47 10.13
CA LEU A 12 -16.84 -5.22 10.50
C LEU A 12 -15.87 -6.07 9.67
N VAL A 13 -16.20 -7.35 9.42
CA VAL A 13 -15.42 -8.21 8.52
C VAL A 13 -15.31 -7.59 7.13
N ILE A 14 -16.44 -7.19 6.54
CA ILE A 14 -16.47 -6.60 5.20
C ILE A 14 -15.65 -5.30 5.19
N ALA A 15 -15.87 -4.43 6.17
CA ALA A 15 -15.17 -3.17 6.29
C ALA A 15 -13.65 -3.39 6.44
N ALA A 16 -13.21 -4.31 7.29
CA ALA A 16 -11.80 -4.63 7.48
C ALA A 16 -11.15 -5.19 6.21
N ASN A 17 -11.84 -6.07 5.47
CA ASN A 17 -11.34 -6.63 4.21
C ASN A 17 -11.20 -5.57 3.10
N ILE A 18 -12.21 -4.70 2.95
CA ILE A 18 -12.15 -3.56 2.01
C ILE A 18 -11.05 -2.58 2.45
N SER A 19 -10.90 -2.36 3.75
CA SER A 19 -9.88 -1.48 4.33
C SER A 19 -8.48 -1.96 4.06
N LEU A 20 -8.23 -3.26 4.27
CA LEU A 20 -6.95 -3.88 3.96
C LEU A 20 -6.65 -3.78 2.46
N LEU A 21 -7.63 -4.09 1.60
CA LEU A 21 -7.46 -3.98 0.15
C LEU A 21 -7.11 -2.56 -0.27
N GLY A 22 -7.85 -1.54 0.22
CA GLY A 22 -7.60 -0.15 -0.09
C GLY A 22 -6.26 0.36 0.44
N PHE A 23 -5.85 -0.11 1.63
CA PHE A 23 -4.56 0.20 2.22
C PHE A 23 -3.39 -0.35 1.38
N ILE A 24 -3.44 -1.64 1.03
CA ILE A 24 -2.40 -2.28 0.20
C ILE A 24 -2.39 -1.72 -1.23
N ALA A 25 -3.57 -1.41 -1.79
CA ALA A 25 -3.69 -0.76 -3.09
C ALA A 25 -3.25 0.71 -3.10
N GLN A 26 -2.78 1.24 -1.96
CA GLN A 26 -2.31 2.61 -1.81
C GLN A 26 -3.35 3.65 -2.27
N MET A 27 -4.61 3.47 -1.86
CA MET A 27 -5.62 4.52 -1.98
C MET A 27 -5.26 5.65 -1.01
N GLY A 28 -4.32 6.51 -1.40
CA GLY A 28 -3.76 7.55 -0.53
C GLY A 28 -4.77 8.60 -0.04
N GLY A 29 -4.34 9.39 0.94
CA GLY A 29 -5.09 10.56 1.46
C GLY A 29 -5.87 10.27 2.74
N LEU A 30 -6.83 11.17 3.06
CA LEU A 30 -7.66 11.11 4.28
C LEU A 30 -8.45 9.81 4.43
N LEU A 31 -8.68 9.08 3.33
CA LEU A 31 -9.35 7.79 3.33
C LEU A 31 -8.55 6.72 4.08
N GLN A 32 -7.23 6.84 4.25
CA GLN A 32 -6.45 5.82 4.97
C GLN A 32 -6.76 5.76 6.47
N LEU A 33 -7.14 6.89 7.08
CA LEU A 33 -7.44 6.95 8.52
C LEU A 33 -8.62 6.05 8.92
N PRO A 34 -9.82 6.17 8.30
CA PRO A 34 -10.92 5.27 8.63
C PRO A 34 -10.62 3.81 8.26
N LEU A 35 -9.86 3.54 7.19
CA LEU A 35 -9.46 2.16 6.86
C LEU A 35 -8.56 1.56 7.95
N MET A 36 -7.61 2.34 8.48
CA MET A 36 -6.75 1.91 9.57
C MET A 36 -7.55 1.65 10.85
N LEU A 37 -8.52 2.52 11.18
CA LEU A 37 -9.40 2.31 12.32
C LEU A 37 -10.20 1.01 12.20
N MET A 38 -10.64 0.63 11.01
CA MET A 38 -11.35 -0.64 10.79
C MET A 38 -10.45 -1.86 10.99
N VAL A 39 -9.19 -1.78 10.56
CA VAL A 39 -8.18 -2.83 10.80
C VAL A 39 -7.89 -2.98 12.29
N ILE A 40 -7.91 -1.89 13.07
CA ILE A 40 -7.72 -1.91 14.53
C ILE A 40 -8.99 -2.35 15.28
N ALA A 41 -10.17 -1.94 14.82
CA ALA A 41 -11.44 -2.33 15.43
C ALA A 41 -11.70 -3.84 15.32
N TYR A 42 -11.18 -4.48 14.26
CA TYR A 42 -11.32 -5.90 14.02
C TYR A 42 -10.77 -6.80 15.14
N PRO A 43 -9.49 -6.71 15.59
CA PRO A 43 -8.99 -7.51 16.71
C PRO A 43 -9.70 -7.19 18.04
N ILE A 44 -10.10 -5.94 18.27
CA ILE A 44 -10.88 -5.57 19.47
C ILE A 44 -12.22 -6.32 19.47
N ALA A 45 -12.92 -6.34 18.35
CA ALA A 45 -14.18 -7.07 18.22
C ALA A 45 -13.99 -8.59 18.35
N LEU A 46 -12.86 -9.13 17.85
CA LEU A 46 -12.53 -10.54 18.01
C LEU A 46 -12.38 -10.91 19.49
N VAL A 47 -11.63 -10.11 20.27
CA VAL A 47 -11.48 -10.32 21.72
C VAL A 47 -12.82 -10.20 22.43
N ALA A 48 -13.62 -9.18 22.10
CA ALA A 48 -14.95 -9.01 22.68
C ALA A 48 -15.89 -10.20 22.37
N ALA A 49 -15.79 -10.76 21.15
CA ALA A 49 -16.60 -11.89 20.73
C ALA A 49 -16.24 -13.20 21.45
N LEU A 50 -15.06 -13.33 22.07
CA LEU A 50 -14.69 -14.49 22.89
C LEU A 50 -15.51 -14.57 24.19
N ALA A 51 -15.84 -13.43 24.79
CA ALA A 51 -16.67 -13.39 26.00
C ALA A 51 -18.15 -13.68 25.72
N TRP A 52 -18.58 -13.53 24.47
CA TRP A 52 -19.99 -13.59 24.10
C TRP A 52 -20.62 -14.99 24.26
N PRO A 53 -19.99 -16.09 23.79
CA PRO A 53 -20.49 -17.43 24.06
C PRO A 53 -20.67 -17.72 25.54
N ILE A 54 -19.71 -17.31 26.39
CA ILE A 54 -19.75 -17.55 27.83
C ILE A 54 -20.98 -16.90 28.46
N GLN A 55 -21.26 -15.64 28.11
CA GLN A 55 -22.37 -14.87 28.69
C GLN A 55 -23.75 -15.37 28.22
N TYR A 56 -23.85 -15.84 26.98
CA TYR A 56 -25.15 -16.10 26.35
C TYR A 56 -25.42 -17.57 25.98
N TRP A 57 -24.53 -18.49 26.35
CA TRP A 57 -24.65 -19.92 26.06
C TRP A 57 -25.99 -20.50 26.53
N LYS A 58 -26.38 -20.25 27.78
CA LYS A 58 -27.63 -20.81 28.34
C LYS A 58 -28.89 -20.42 27.55
N LYS A 59 -28.88 -19.25 26.91
CA LYS A 59 -30.03 -18.73 26.15
C LYS A 59 -30.01 -19.14 24.68
N ASN A 60 -28.83 -19.16 24.06
CA ASN A 60 -28.71 -19.28 22.60
C ASN A 60 -28.00 -20.58 22.15
N GLY A 61 -27.48 -21.38 23.07
CA GLY A 61 -26.70 -22.59 22.78
C GLY A 61 -25.56 -22.31 21.80
N TRP A 62 -25.32 -23.21 20.85
CA TRP A 62 -24.30 -23.06 19.81
C TRP A 62 -24.42 -21.79 18.97
N ASN A 63 -25.62 -21.19 18.84
CA ASN A 63 -25.78 -19.95 18.10
C ASN A 63 -25.07 -18.76 18.75
N SER A 64 -24.68 -18.85 20.03
CA SER A 64 -23.85 -17.82 20.67
C SER A 64 -22.46 -17.71 20.06
N PHE A 65 -21.98 -18.74 19.34
CA PHE A 65 -20.69 -18.72 18.66
C PHE A 65 -20.72 -18.02 17.30
N ALA A 66 -21.90 -17.70 16.74
CA ALA A 66 -22.01 -17.15 15.39
C ALA A 66 -21.18 -15.87 15.15
N PRO A 67 -21.19 -14.84 16.04
CA PRO A 67 -20.37 -13.65 15.84
C PRO A 67 -18.86 -13.96 15.84
N LEU A 68 -18.42 -14.86 16.73
CA LEU A 68 -17.03 -15.29 16.81
C LEU A 68 -16.61 -16.05 15.55
N ALA A 69 -17.44 -16.98 15.07
CA ALA A 69 -17.20 -17.72 13.84
C ALA A 69 -17.11 -16.79 12.62
N ILE A 70 -18.01 -15.81 12.51
CA ILE A 70 -17.99 -14.81 11.43
C ILE A 70 -16.67 -14.02 11.47
N LEU A 71 -16.24 -13.57 12.65
CA LEU A 71 -14.99 -12.85 12.78
C LEU A 71 -13.83 -13.76 12.35
N ILE A 72 -13.68 -14.97 12.92
CA ILE A 72 -12.59 -15.90 12.56
C ILE A 72 -12.53 -16.16 11.05
N VAL A 73 -13.65 -16.55 10.42
CA VAL A 73 -13.71 -16.79 8.97
C VAL A 73 -13.37 -15.52 8.21
N GLY A 74 -13.91 -14.37 8.63
CA GLY A 74 -13.59 -13.07 8.06
C GLY A 74 -12.11 -12.68 8.18
N GLY A 75 -11.43 -13.16 9.22
CA GLY A 75 -9.99 -12.96 9.43
C GLY A 75 -9.15 -13.81 8.49
N ILE A 76 -9.58 -15.06 8.26
CA ILE A 76 -8.98 -15.91 7.22
C ILE A 76 -9.09 -15.25 5.84
N LEU A 77 -10.22 -14.58 5.55
CA LEU A 77 -10.44 -13.86 4.30
C LEU A 77 -9.54 -12.61 4.14
N LEU A 78 -8.90 -12.11 5.20
CA LEU A 78 -7.93 -11.02 5.07
C LEU A 78 -6.71 -11.44 4.23
N ILE A 79 -6.36 -12.72 4.21
CA ILE A 79 -5.23 -13.26 3.43
C ILE A 79 -5.44 -13.04 1.92
N PRO A 80 -6.54 -13.53 1.29
CA PRO A 80 -6.77 -13.24 -0.13
C PRO A 80 -6.98 -11.75 -0.40
N SER A 81 -7.54 -10.97 0.53
CA SER A 81 -7.64 -9.51 0.38
C SER A 81 -6.27 -8.82 0.30
N TYR A 82 -5.31 -9.26 1.11
CA TYR A 82 -3.92 -8.79 1.04
C TYR A 82 -3.30 -9.03 -0.35
N TRP A 83 -3.38 -10.27 -0.85
CA TRP A 83 -2.87 -10.62 -2.18
C TRP A 83 -3.59 -9.87 -3.31
N THR A 84 -4.91 -9.69 -3.18
CA THR A 84 -5.70 -8.93 -4.16
C THR A 84 -5.31 -7.46 -4.17
N GLY A 85 -5.01 -6.89 -3.01
CA GLY A 85 -4.49 -5.52 -2.88
C GLY A 85 -3.17 -5.34 -3.65
N HIS A 86 -2.23 -6.28 -3.51
CA HIS A 86 -0.97 -6.24 -4.26
C HIS A 86 -1.20 -6.33 -5.78
N LYS A 87 -2.01 -7.29 -6.23
CA LYS A 87 -2.35 -7.40 -7.66
C LYS A 87 -3.01 -6.15 -8.22
N LEU A 88 -3.90 -5.52 -7.44
CA LEU A 88 -4.54 -4.27 -7.83
C LEU A 88 -3.54 -3.13 -7.94
N ARG A 89 -2.64 -3.01 -6.96
CA ARG A 89 -1.57 -2.02 -6.96
C ARG A 89 -0.67 -2.17 -8.19
N ASP A 90 -0.27 -3.40 -8.50
CA ASP A 90 0.60 -3.69 -9.64
C ASP A 90 -0.13 -3.39 -10.97
N SER A 91 -1.40 -3.77 -11.07
CA SER A 91 -2.25 -3.43 -12.23
C SER A 91 -2.37 -1.91 -12.43
N ILE A 92 -2.55 -1.15 -11.35
CA ILE A 92 -2.56 0.31 -11.38
C ILE A 92 -1.20 0.85 -11.85
N PHE A 93 -0.08 0.29 -11.38
CA PHE A 93 1.25 0.69 -11.83
C PHE A 93 1.43 0.42 -13.33
N TRP A 94 1.18 -0.80 -13.80
CA TRP A 94 1.31 -1.17 -15.20
C TRP A 94 0.46 -0.29 -16.13
N ARG A 95 -0.76 0.06 -15.70
CA ARG A 95 -1.62 0.99 -16.44
C ARG A 95 -1.02 2.39 -16.57
N HIS A 96 -0.26 2.86 -15.59
CA HIS A 96 0.33 4.20 -15.58
C HIS A 96 1.82 4.22 -15.97
N LEU A 97 2.45 3.06 -16.14
CA LEU A 97 3.85 2.93 -16.50
C LEU A 97 4.27 3.79 -17.71
N PRO A 98 3.50 3.87 -18.82
CA PRO A 98 3.87 4.72 -19.95
C PRO A 98 4.07 6.20 -19.58
N LYS A 99 3.31 6.70 -18.58
CA LYS A 99 3.44 8.08 -18.12
C LYS A 99 4.68 8.30 -17.27
N TYR A 100 5.00 7.35 -16.39
CA TYR A 100 6.25 7.40 -15.63
C TYR A 100 7.47 7.29 -16.56
N GLN A 101 7.39 6.42 -17.58
CA GLN A 101 8.42 6.33 -18.62
C GLN A 101 8.56 7.63 -19.40
N ALA A 102 7.47 8.31 -19.75
CA ALA A 102 7.54 9.61 -20.42
C ALA A 102 8.22 10.68 -19.56
N VAL A 103 8.04 10.67 -18.24
CA VAL A 103 8.78 11.54 -17.32
C VAL A 103 10.27 11.21 -17.34
N VAL A 104 10.63 9.93 -17.22
CA VAL A 104 12.02 9.47 -17.27
C VAL A 104 12.68 9.85 -18.60
N GLY A 105 11.98 9.66 -19.72
CA GLY A 105 12.44 10.04 -21.06
C GLY A 105 12.77 11.53 -21.13
N ARG A 106 11.86 12.40 -20.68
CA ARG A 106 12.07 13.85 -20.63
C ARG A 106 13.22 14.29 -19.72
N ILE A 107 13.52 13.52 -18.67
CA ILE A 107 14.70 13.77 -17.83
C ILE A 107 15.98 13.34 -18.56
N THR A 108 15.92 12.22 -19.27
CA THR A 108 17.06 11.63 -19.96
C THR A 108 17.45 12.43 -21.20
N ASP A 109 16.48 12.94 -21.96
CA ASP A 109 16.71 13.78 -23.15
C ASP A 109 17.01 15.26 -22.82
N GLY A 110 16.96 15.64 -21.54
CA GLY A 110 17.26 16.99 -21.07
C GLY A 110 16.10 17.98 -21.19
N THR A 111 14.91 17.56 -21.63
CA THR A 111 13.70 18.40 -21.63
C THR A 111 13.35 18.90 -20.22
N ILE A 112 13.53 18.05 -19.22
CA ILE A 112 13.50 18.40 -17.80
C ILE A 112 14.97 18.50 -17.34
N PRO A 113 15.54 19.71 -17.23
CA PRO A 113 16.93 19.87 -16.81
C PRO A 113 17.08 19.50 -15.33
N ILE A 114 18.04 18.63 -15.03
CA ILE A 114 18.44 18.29 -13.66
C ILE A 114 19.77 18.96 -13.40
N THR A 115 19.78 19.92 -12.50
CA THR A 115 20.95 20.77 -12.19
C THR A 115 21.75 20.27 -11.00
N ASN A 116 21.11 19.54 -10.08
CA ASN A 116 21.72 19.04 -8.85
C ASN A 116 21.77 17.49 -8.83
N SER A 117 22.63 16.95 -7.97
CA SER A 117 22.70 15.51 -7.71
C SER A 117 21.43 14.94 -7.07
N PHE A 118 20.59 15.80 -6.48
CA PHE A 118 19.28 15.48 -5.94
C PHE A 118 18.28 16.62 -6.20
N GLU A 119 17.12 16.30 -6.76
CA GLU A 119 16.04 17.26 -6.98
C GLU A 119 14.66 16.67 -6.69
N VAL A 120 13.74 17.54 -6.25
CA VAL A 120 12.32 17.22 -6.09
C VAL A 120 11.56 17.84 -7.25
N LEU A 121 10.97 17.00 -8.11
CA LEU A 121 10.18 17.49 -9.23
C LEU A 121 8.73 17.72 -8.82
N GLN A 122 8.20 18.89 -9.16
CA GLN A 122 6.78 19.19 -9.08
C GLN A 122 6.12 18.81 -10.41
N LEU A 123 5.55 17.62 -10.45
CA LEU A 123 4.81 17.13 -11.62
C LEU A 123 3.31 17.21 -11.36
N SER A 124 2.56 17.53 -12.40
CA SER A 124 1.11 17.48 -12.35
C SER A 124 0.62 16.02 -12.28
N ARG A 125 -0.62 15.82 -11.80
CA ARG A 125 -1.25 14.49 -11.75
C ARG A 125 -1.43 13.84 -13.12
N SER A 126 -1.48 14.64 -14.20
CA SER A 126 -1.55 14.11 -15.57
C SER A 126 -0.23 13.45 -16.00
N GLU A 127 0.90 13.99 -15.54
CA GLU A 127 2.26 13.54 -15.86
C GLU A 127 2.75 12.40 -14.97
N ALA A 128 2.49 12.48 -13.66
CA ALA A 128 2.84 11.43 -12.70
C ALA A 128 1.61 11.02 -11.89
N PRO A 129 0.67 10.25 -12.49
CA PRO A 129 -0.55 9.84 -11.81
C PRO A 129 -0.23 9.11 -10.51
N ARG A 130 -1.04 9.31 -9.47
CA ARG A 130 -0.87 8.69 -8.14
C ARG A 130 0.42 9.05 -7.39
N SER A 131 1.41 9.63 -8.05
CA SER A 131 2.60 10.13 -7.39
C SER A 131 2.25 11.42 -6.63
N TYR A 132 2.59 11.48 -5.35
CA TYR A 132 2.49 12.73 -4.58
C TYR A 132 3.84 13.46 -4.51
N ARG A 133 4.94 12.79 -4.88
CA ARG A 133 6.27 13.38 -4.92
C ARG A 133 7.17 12.59 -5.85
N VAL A 134 7.98 13.30 -6.63
CA VAL A 134 9.01 12.69 -7.49
C VAL A 134 10.38 13.18 -7.07
N PHE A 135 11.30 12.24 -6.84
CA PHE A 135 12.70 12.54 -6.58
C PHE A 135 13.57 12.09 -7.73
N VAL A 136 14.59 12.87 -8.02
CA VAL A 136 15.60 12.52 -9.01
C VAL A 136 16.95 12.53 -8.33
N TYR A 137 17.72 11.46 -8.54
CA TYR A 137 19.10 11.34 -8.10
C TYR A 137 19.99 11.15 -9.32
N ARG A 138 21.05 11.96 -9.45
CA ARG A 138 22.11 11.74 -10.43
C ARG A 138 23.40 11.42 -9.69
N GLN A 139 23.93 10.22 -9.91
CA GLN A 139 25.17 9.76 -9.28
C GLN A 139 26.40 10.19 -10.10
N THR A 140 27.59 10.08 -9.51
CA THR A 140 28.87 10.48 -10.13
C THR A 140 29.20 9.74 -11.42
N ASN A 141 28.63 8.55 -11.65
CA ASN A 141 28.82 7.77 -12.88
C ASN A 141 27.71 8.02 -13.91
N ASP A 142 27.03 9.17 -13.83
CA ASP A 142 25.86 9.55 -14.64
C ASP A 142 24.65 8.60 -14.52
N ILE A 143 24.65 7.75 -13.49
CA ILE A 143 23.51 6.89 -13.20
C ILE A 143 22.36 7.74 -12.67
N LEU A 144 21.27 7.74 -13.42
CA LEU A 144 19.99 8.34 -13.10
C LEU A 144 19.12 7.36 -12.29
N ALA A 145 18.58 7.84 -11.16
CA ALA A 145 17.49 7.21 -10.44
C ALA A 145 16.30 8.18 -10.32
N VAL A 146 15.10 7.75 -10.70
CA VAL A 146 13.87 8.56 -10.62
C VAL A 146 12.86 7.82 -9.77
N VAL A 147 12.47 8.41 -8.64
CA VAL A 147 11.57 7.81 -7.64
C VAL A 147 10.22 8.49 -7.69
N PHE A 148 9.17 7.71 -7.91
CA PHE A 148 7.77 8.12 -7.88
C PHE A 148 7.13 7.59 -6.60
N LEU A 149 6.87 8.47 -5.63
CA LEU A 149 6.21 8.06 -4.39
C LEU A 149 4.70 8.02 -4.56
N THR A 150 4.12 6.82 -4.48
CA THR A 150 2.70 6.57 -4.72
C THR A 150 1.93 6.19 -3.46
N GLY A 151 2.62 5.69 -2.44
CA GLY A 151 2.03 5.27 -1.18
C GLY A 151 2.69 5.96 0.01
N GLY A 152 1.86 6.42 0.93
CA GLY A 152 2.26 6.80 2.29
C GLY A 152 1.47 5.94 3.28
N ALA A 153 2.09 5.53 4.37
CA ALA A 153 1.43 4.87 5.49
C ALA A 153 1.86 5.51 6.82
N PHE A 154 1.05 5.36 7.85
CA PHE A 154 1.37 5.78 9.22
C PHE A 154 2.20 4.68 9.92
N PRO A 155 3.22 5.00 10.74
CA PRO A 155 3.68 6.33 11.17
C PRO A 155 4.81 6.90 10.29
N VAL A 156 4.59 7.06 8.98
CA VAL A 156 5.56 7.47 7.95
C VAL A 156 6.35 6.29 7.39
N LYS A 157 5.67 5.55 6.51
CA LYS A 157 6.31 4.71 5.50
C LYS A 157 5.95 5.18 4.11
N HIS A 158 6.94 5.45 3.29
CA HIS A 158 6.77 5.77 1.89
C HIS A 158 7.01 4.53 1.05
N SER A 159 6.26 4.44 -0.03
CA SER A 159 6.43 3.38 -1.01
C SER A 159 6.13 3.92 -2.39
N GLY A 160 6.67 3.27 -3.40
CA GLY A 160 6.53 3.74 -4.76
C GLY A 160 7.34 2.93 -5.73
N TYR A 161 7.71 3.58 -6.82
CA TYR A 161 8.43 2.97 -7.91
C TYR A 161 9.66 3.78 -8.24
N MET A 162 10.76 3.09 -8.49
CA MET A 162 12.03 3.71 -8.87
C MET A 162 12.45 3.20 -10.23
N TYR A 163 12.69 4.12 -11.15
CA TYR A 163 13.51 3.86 -12.33
C TYR A 163 14.99 4.00 -11.96
N TYR A 164 15.83 3.08 -12.42
CA TYR A 164 17.27 3.11 -12.22
C TYR A 164 17.98 2.71 -13.52
N SER A 165 18.70 3.66 -14.11
CA SER A 165 19.35 3.49 -15.42
C SER A 165 20.52 2.51 -15.45
N GLY A 166 21.15 2.21 -14.31
CA GLY A 166 22.19 1.18 -14.23
C GLY A 166 21.61 -0.24 -14.26
N ASP A 167 22.48 -1.25 -14.40
CA ASP A 167 22.07 -2.66 -14.47
C ASP A 167 21.35 -3.13 -13.21
N ARG A 168 21.85 -2.69 -12.04
CA ARG A 168 21.28 -3.01 -10.74
C ARG A 168 21.55 -1.91 -9.72
N VAL A 169 20.62 -1.73 -8.79
CA VAL A 169 20.81 -0.81 -7.66
C VAL A 169 21.93 -1.34 -6.77
N GLU A 170 23.08 -0.67 -6.80
CA GLU A 170 24.24 -1.08 -5.98
C GLU A 170 23.95 -0.92 -4.49
N LYS A 171 24.49 -1.84 -3.67
CA LYS A 171 24.28 -1.85 -2.22
C LYS A 171 24.74 -0.56 -1.53
N THR A 172 25.78 0.07 -2.07
CA THR A 172 26.42 1.29 -1.53
C THR A 172 25.85 2.59 -2.13
N SER A 173 24.95 2.49 -3.10
CA SER A 173 24.42 3.65 -3.81
C SER A 173 23.56 4.55 -2.90
N ALA A 174 23.50 5.84 -3.23
CA ALA A 174 22.59 6.78 -2.55
C ALA A 174 21.12 6.32 -2.64
N ALA A 175 20.73 5.76 -3.80
CA ALA A 175 19.40 5.19 -4.02
C ALA A 175 19.09 4.05 -3.04
N ARG A 176 20.02 3.10 -2.83
CA ARG A 176 19.81 1.98 -1.89
C ARG A 176 19.76 2.43 -0.43
N ARG A 177 20.55 3.44 -0.07
CA ARG A 177 20.51 4.01 1.30
C ARG A 177 19.20 4.74 1.58
N ALA A 178 18.65 5.43 0.58
CA ALA A 178 17.35 6.09 0.68
C ALA A 178 16.19 5.08 0.67
N TRP A 179 16.33 3.99 -0.10
CA TRP A 179 15.28 2.99 -0.33
C TRP A 179 15.83 1.58 -0.04
N PRO A 180 15.90 1.19 1.25
CA PRO A 180 16.51 -0.07 1.66
C PRO A 180 15.72 -1.30 1.18
N ARG A 181 14.41 -1.15 0.92
CA ARG A 181 13.57 -2.17 0.29
C ARG A 181 13.43 -1.84 -1.19
N GLY A 182 13.63 -2.85 -2.04
CA GLY A 182 13.74 -2.65 -3.47
C GLY A 182 13.71 -3.99 -4.21
N ASP A 183 12.57 -4.34 -4.79
CA ASP A 183 12.41 -5.53 -5.63
C ASP A 183 12.26 -5.12 -7.09
N MET A 184 13.02 -5.75 -7.98
CA MET A 184 12.91 -5.46 -9.41
C MET A 184 11.60 -6.05 -9.95
N ILE A 185 10.78 -5.20 -10.55
CA ILE A 185 9.49 -5.60 -11.16
C ILE A 185 9.70 -5.89 -12.65
N THR A 186 10.47 -5.03 -13.32
CA THR A 186 10.81 -5.14 -14.75
C THR A 186 12.10 -4.36 -15.02
N ASN A 187 12.62 -4.44 -16.25
CA ASN A 187 13.88 -3.83 -16.66
C ASN A 187 13.99 -2.37 -16.13
N HIS A 188 15.00 -2.11 -15.30
CA HIS A 188 15.28 -0.81 -14.68
C HIS A 188 14.22 -0.29 -13.70
N TRP A 189 13.11 -0.99 -13.46
CA TRP A 189 12.04 -0.56 -12.55
C TRP A 189 11.98 -1.42 -11.29
N TYR A 190 11.94 -0.73 -10.15
CA TYR A 190 11.93 -1.33 -8.82
C TYR A 190 10.71 -0.86 -8.05
N GLU A 191 10.07 -1.77 -7.33
CA GLU A 191 9.18 -1.41 -6.22
C GLU A 191 10.04 -1.04 -5.02
N ILE A 192 9.81 0.13 -4.43
CA ILE A 192 10.62 0.63 -3.32
C ILE A 192 9.79 0.99 -2.09
N GLY A 193 10.45 0.95 -0.93
CA GLY A 193 9.92 1.48 0.33
C GLY A 193 11.00 1.68 1.39
N ASP A 194 10.65 2.47 2.40
CA ASP A 194 11.49 2.75 3.59
C ASP A 194 11.18 1.86 4.81
#